data_AF-A0A172E6Y3-F1
#
_entry.id   AF-A0A172E6Y3-F1
#
_cell.length_a   1.000
_cell.length_b   1.000
_cell.length_c   1.000
_cell.angle_alpha   90.00
_cell.angle_beta   90.00
_cell.angle_gamma   90.00
#
_symmetry.space_group_name_H-M   'P 1'
#
loop_
_entity.id
_entity.type
_entity.pdbx_description
1 polymer ?
#
loop_
_entity_poly.entity_id
_entity_poly.type
_entity_poly.pdbx_seq_one_letter_code
_entity_poly.pdbx_strand_id
1 'polypeptide(L)'
;YLLVLLVAVLGLILSCRSNDLLTAYLAIELTSLASYILASFRKTSNYSIEAGIKYFITGAVSSAFFLLGSSILYAVSGSIHVVDLWDLFTDSCETGLGLTNQFSLLINNSNNLAFRTKKKKKKKKK
;
A
#
# COMPACT_ATOMS: atom_id res chain seq x y z
N TYR A 1 1.97 -34.23 -8.33
CA TYR A 1 2.60 -33.54 -7.20
C TYR A 1 3.62 -32.51 -7.69
N LEU A 2 4.74 -32.93 -8.30
CA LEU A 2 5.82 -32.01 -8.73
C LEU A 2 5.37 -30.88 -9.67
N LEU A 3 4.48 -31.15 -10.63
CA LEU A 3 3.95 -30.12 -11.52
C LEU A 3 3.23 -29.00 -10.76
N VAL A 4 2.38 -29.36 -9.79
CA VAL A 4 1.62 -28.38 -9.00
C VAL A 4 2.54 -27.60 -8.06
N LEU A 5 3.56 -28.26 -7.50
CA LEU A 5 4.61 -27.60 -6.73
C LEU A 5 5.37 -26.57 -7.59
N LEU A 6 5.71 -26.92 -8.83
CA LEU A 6 6.38 -26.01 -9.75
C LEU A 6 5.50 -24.79 -10.06
N VAL A 7 4.19 -24.99 -10.28
CA VAL A 7 3.23 -23.88 -10.48
C VAL A 7 3.17 -22.97 -9.24
N ALA A 8 3.17 -23.54 -8.03
CA ALA A 8 3.21 -22.75 -6.79
C ALA A 8 4.47 -21.88 -6.71
N VAL A 9 5.64 -22.46 -7.03
CA VAL A 9 6.92 -21.73 -7.03
C VAL A 9 6.96 -20.66 -8.13
N LEU A 10 6.41 -20.94 -9.31
CA LEU A 10 6.31 -19.95 -10.39
C LEU A 10 5.46 -18.74 -9.98
N GLY A 11 4.35 -18.96 -9.27
CA GLY A 11 3.52 -17.89 -8.73
C GLY A 11 4.28 -17.02 -7.72
N LEU A 12 5.08 -17.64 -6.84
CA LEU A 12 5.93 -16.92 -5.89
C LEU A 12 6.98 -16.05 -6.59
N ILE A 13 7.64 -16.59 -7.63
CA ILE A 13 8.62 -15.84 -8.42
C ILE A 13 7.96 -14.64 -9.12
N LEU A 14 6.76 -14.83 -9.67
CA LEU A 14 5.99 -13.76 -10.30
C LEU A 14 5.60 -12.67 -9.28
N SER A 15 5.24 -13.07 -8.06
CA SER A 15 4.89 -12.15 -6.98
C SER A 15 6.07 -11.28 -6.58
N CYS A 16 7.27 -11.87 -6.43
CA CYS A 16 8.51 -11.12 -6.15
C CYS A 16 8.92 -10.13 -7.26
N ARG A 17 8.40 -10.30 -8.49
CA ARG A 17 8.70 -9.43 -9.64
C ARG A 17 7.56 -8.47 -9.99
N SER A 18 6.45 -8.53 -9.29
CA SER A 18 5.30 -7.67 -9.57
C SER A 18 5.63 -6.20 -9.24
N ASN A 19 5.38 -5.31 -10.19
CA ASN A 19 5.53 -3.86 -10.04
C ASN A 19 4.17 -3.14 -9.94
N ASP A 20 3.08 -3.85 -10.20
CA ASP A 20 1.72 -3.32 -10.21
C ASP A 20 0.84 -4.17 -9.29
N LEU A 21 -0.12 -3.52 -8.62
CA LEU A 21 -1.02 -4.18 -7.67
C LEU A 21 -1.84 -5.31 -8.33
N LEU A 22 -2.22 -5.15 -9.60
CA LEU A 22 -2.97 -6.16 -10.35
C LEU A 22 -2.11 -7.41 -10.63
N THR A 23 -0.86 -7.21 -11.05
CA THR A 23 0.08 -8.32 -11.29
C THR A 23 0.41 -9.05 -9.99
N ALA A 24 0.53 -8.30 -8.88
CA ALA A 24 0.72 -8.88 -7.55
C ALA A 24 -0.48 -9.77 -7.14
N TYR A 25 -1.71 -9.30 -7.36
CA TYR A 25 -2.93 -10.08 -7.10
C TYR A 25 -2.95 -11.39 -7.88
N LEU A 26 -2.69 -11.33 -9.20
CA LEU A 26 -2.68 -12.52 -10.06
C LEU A 26 -1.61 -13.53 -9.64
N ALA A 27 -0.44 -13.07 -9.21
CA ALA A 27 0.65 -13.93 -8.75
C ALA A 27 0.32 -14.65 -7.43
N ILE A 28 -0.32 -13.94 -6.50
CA ILE A 28 -0.79 -14.51 -5.23
C ILE A 28 -1.88 -15.56 -5.52
N GLU A 29 -2.83 -15.27 -6.41
CA GLU A 29 -3.87 -16.22 -6.78
C GLU A 29 -3.32 -17.49 -7.46
N LEU A 30 -2.33 -17.36 -8.34
CA LEU A 30 -1.70 -18.52 -8.95
C LEU A 30 -1.06 -19.45 -7.90
N THR A 31 -0.37 -18.87 -6.92
CA THR A 31 0.24 -19.61 -5.81
C THR A 31 -0.82 -20.22 -4.89
N SER A 32 -1.90 -19.49 -4.64
CA SER A 32 -3.01 -19.90 -3.78
C SER A 32 -3.72 -21.13 -4.35
N LEU A 33 -4.09 -21.10 -5.65
CA LEU A 33 -4.76 -22.22 -6.34
C LEU A 33 -3.91 -23.48 -6.31
N ALA A 34 -2.61 -23.36 -6.58
CA ALA A 34 -1.68 -24.49 -6.50
C ALA A 34 -1.62 -25.07 -5.08
N SER A 35 -1.62 -24.21 -4.06
CA SER A 35 -1.58 -24.61 -2.65
C SER A 35 -2.89 -25.26 -2.18
N TYR A 36 -4.05 -24.82 -2.67
CA TYR A 36 -5.35 -25.47 -2.41
C TYR A 36 -5.37 -26.90 -2.96
N ILE A 37 -4.81 -27.11 -4.16
CA ILE A 37 -4.69 -28.44 -4.78
C ILE A 37 -3.70 -29.32 -3.98
N LEU A 38 -2.60 -28.76 -3.48
CA LEU A 38 -1.65 -29.48 -2.63
C LEU A 38 -2.26 -29.90 -1.28
N ALA A 39 -3.06 -29.03 -0.65
CA ALA A 39 -3.72 -29.33 0.62
C ALA A 39 -4.71 -30.52 0.50
N SER A 40 -5.39 -30.64 -0.64
CA SER A 40 -6.33 -31.72 -0.97
C SER A 40 -5.69 -32.89 -1.73
N PHE A 41 -4.35 -32.99 -1.79
CA PHE A 41 -3.70 -33.95 -2.70
C PHE A 41 -4.02 -35.41 -2.37
N ARG A 42 -4.23 -35.73 -1.08
CA ARG A 42 -4.47 -37.10 -0.60
C ARG A 42 -5.97 -37.42 -0.56
N LYS A 43 -6.54 -37.71 -1.74
CA LYS A 43 -7.97 -37.96 -1.95
C LYS A 43 -8.57 -39.13 -1.13
N THR A 44 -7.74 -40.06 -0.66
CA THR A 44 -8.21 -41.19 0.16
C THR A 44 -8.54 -40.81 1.60
N SER A 45 -8.12 -39.62 2.04
CA SER A 45 -8.30 -39.15 3.41
C SER A 45 -9.30 -38.01 3.44
N ASN A 46 -10.44 -38.22 4.11
CA ASN A 46 -11.48 -37.20 4.27
C ASN A 46 -10.93 -35.91 4.92
N TYR A 47 -9.97 -36.04 5.84
CA TYR A 47 -9.29 -34.90 6.46
C TYR A 47 -8.54 -34.01 5.46
N SER A 48 -7.90 -34.59 4.42
CA SER A 48 -7.17 -33.82 3.41
C SER A 48 -8.12 -33.02 2.52
N ILE A 49 -9.25 -33.63 2.14
CA ILE A 49 -10.29 -32.97 1.34
C ILE A 49 -10.93 -31.83 2.13
N GLU A 50 -11.28 -32.08 3.40
CA GLU A 50 -11.87 -31.07 4.27
C GLU A 50 -10.89 -29.90 4.50
N ALA A 51 -9.61 -30.19 4.73
CA ALA A 51 -8.58 -29.17 4.93
C ALA A 51 -8.42 -28.27 3.70
N GLY A 52 -8.36 -28.83 2.48
CA GLY A 52 -8.20 -28.01 1.29
C GLY A 52 -9.44 -27.20 0.92
N ILE A 53 -10.66 -27.69 1.21
CA ILE A 53 -11.89 -26.87 1.05
C ILE A 53 -11.89 -25.71 2.05
N LYS A 54 -11.55 -25.95 3.32
CA LYS A 54 -11.42 -24.88 4.32
C LYS A 54 -10.39 -23.85 3.89
N TYR A 55 -9.23 -24.30 3.40
CA TYR A 55 -8.17 -23.42 2.95
C TYR A 55 -8.54 -22.62 1.70
N PHE A 56 -9.27 -23.22 0.75
CA PHE A 56 -9.81 -22.52 -0.42
C PHE A 56 -10.77 -21.40 0.00
N ILE A 57 -11.70 -21.66 0.93
CA ILE A 57 -12.69 -20.67 1.37
C ILE A 57 -12.01 -19.51 2.09
N THR A 58 -11.12 -19.80 3.05
CA THR A 58 -10.43 -18.74 3.80
C THR A 58 -9.51 -17.92 2.90
N GLY A 59 -8.85 -18.58 1.94
CA GLY A 59 -8.03 -17.92 0.94
C GLY A 59 -8.83 -17.03 -0.03
N ALA A 60 -9.99 -17.49 -0.51
CA ALA A 60 -10.87 -16.70 -1.36
C ALA A 60 -11.35 -15.41 -0.66
N VAL A 61 -11.69 -15.50 0.63
CA VAL A 61 -12.05 -14.33 1.44
C VAL A 61 -10.87 -13.37 1.58
N SER A 62 -9.67 -13.87 1.89
CA SER A 62 -8.46 -13.04 1.96
C SER A 62 -8.14 -12.35 0.64
N SER A 63 -8.33 -13.05 -0.48
CA SER A 63 -8.09 -12.50 -1.82
C SER A 63 -9.09 -11.41 -2.18
N ALA A 64 -10.36 -11.58 -1.81
CA ALA A 64 -11.37 -10.54 -1.96
C ALA A 64 -11.00 -9.26 -1.19
N PHE A 65 -10.46 -9.39 0.04
CA PHE A 65 -9.96 -8.24 0.80
C PHE A 65 -8.77 -7.56 0.12
N PHE A 66 -7.83 -8.32 -0.46
CA PHE A 66 -6.71 -7.74 -1.21
C PHE A 66 -7.20 -6.97 -2.44
N LEU A 67 -8.09 -7.56 -3.23
CA LEU A 67 -8.65 -6.91 -4.42
C LEU A 67 -9.45 -5.66 -4.03
N LEU A 68 -10.28 -5.73 -2.98
CA LEU A 68 -11.00 -4.58 -2.45
C LEU A 68 -10.04 -3.46 -1.99
N GLY A 69 -8.96 -3.81 -1.29
CA GLY A 69 -7.92 -2.86 -0.89
C GLY A 69 -7.24 -2.19 -2.09
N SER A 70 -6.87 -2.97 -3.10
CA SER A 70 -6.27 -2.44 -4.34
C SER A 70 -7.23 -1.53 -5.12
N SER A 71 -8.53 -1.84 -5.10
CA SER A 71 -9.58 -1.02 -5.72
C SER A 71 -9.73 0.33 -5.03
N ILE A 72 -9.70 0.36 -3.69
CA ILE A 72 -9.74 1.61 -2.92
C ILE A 72 -8.48 2.45 -3.18
N LEU A 73 -7.30 1.81 -3.22
CA LEU A 73 -6.05 2.50 -3.58
C LEU A 73 -6.13 3.10 -4.99
N TYR A 74 -6.64 2.35 -5.96
CA TYR A 74 -6.85 2.83 -7.32
C TYR A 74 -7.87 3.97 -7.37
N ALA A 75 -8.95 3.90 -6.59
CA ALA A 75 -9.97 4.95 -6.55
C ALA A 75 -9.42 6.29 -6.01
N VAL A 76 -8.44 6.25 -5.10
CA VAL A 76 -7.82 7.46 -4.53
C VAL A 76 -6.66 7.97 -5.38
N SER A 77 -5.81 7.07 -5.88
CA SER A 77 -4.58 7.42 -6.60
C SER A 77 -4.75 7.59 -8.11
N GLY A 78 -5.72 6.88 -8.71
CA GLY A 78 -5.88 6.79 -10.17
C GLY A 78 -4.82 5.94 -10.88
N SER A 79 -3.85 5.35 -10.17
CA SER A 79 -2.83 4.46 -10.75
C SER A 79 -2.79 3.10 -10.05
N ILE A 80 -2.34 2.09 -10.79
CA ILE A 80 -2.13 0.72 -10.33
C ILE A 80 -0.65 0.37 -10.13
N HIS A 81 0.26 1.24 -10.60
CA HIS A 81 1.71 1.04 -10.52
C HIS A 81 2.22 1.41 -9.13
N VAL A 82 3.10 0.59 -8.57
CA VAL A 82 3.65 0.81 -7.23
C VAL A 82 4.55 2.06 -7.18
N VAL A 83 5.24 2.38 -8.28
CA VAL A 83 6.10 3.57 -8.39
C VAL A 83 5.27 4.85 -8.31
N ASP A 84 4.19 4.95 -9.08
CA ASP A 84 3.31 6.13 -9.06
C ASP A 84 2.68 6.34 -7.68
N LEU A 85 2.28 5.24 -7.02
CA LEU A 85 1.78 5.29 -5.65
C LEU A 85 2.83 5.85 -4.68
N TRP A 86 4.08 5.40 -4.79
CA TRP A 86 5.18 5.89 -3.96
C TRP A 86 5.36 7.41 -4.08
N ASP A 87 5.34 7.93 -5.31
CA ASP A 87 5.51 9.35 -5.57
C ASP A 87 4.32 10.17 -5.01
N LEU A 88 3.09 9.72 -5.25
CA LEU A 88 1.88 10.37 -4.71
C LEU A 88 1.88 10.45 -3.18
N PHE A 89 2.27 9.37 -2.50
CA PHE A 89 2.33 9.35 -1.03
C PHE A 89 3.49 10.19 -0.48
N THR A 90 4.59 10.31 -1.22
CA THR A 90 5.74 11.15 -0.83
C THR A 90 5.38 12.64 -0.93
N ASP A 91 4.76 13.07 -2.04
CA ASP A 91 4.29 14.45 -2.23
C ASP A 91 3.20 14.86 -1.22
N SER A 92 2.33 13.91 -0.85
CA SER A 92 1.33 14.11 0.20
C SER A 92 1.97 14.42 1.57
N CYS A 93 3.19 13.95 1.82
CA CYS A 93 3.91 14.20 3.06
C CYS A 93 4.50 15.62 3.10
N GLU A 94 5.01 16.12 1.97
CA GLU A 94 5.53 17.50 1.89
C GLU A 94 4.45 18.55 2.11
N THR A 95 3.22 18.32 1.65
CA THR A 95 2.11 19.27 1.86
C THR A 95 1.64 19.34 3.32
N GLY A 96 1.74 18.24 4.08
CA GLY A 96 1.51 18.22 5.54
C GLY A 96 2.56 19.02 6.34
N LEU A 97 3.83 18.98 5.91
CA LEU A 97 4.91 19.81 6.44
C LEU A 97 4.91 21.25 5.88
N GLY A 98 4.31 21.47 4.71
CA GLY A 98 4.12 22.79 4.12
C GLY A 98 3.18 23.65 4.96
N LEU A 99 2.15 23.07 5.57
CA LEU A 99 1.26 23.79 6.50
C LEU A 99 1.99 24.23 7.78
N THR A 100 2.87 23.42 8.35
CA THR A 100 3.67 23.79 9.53
C THR A 100 4.76 24.80 9.19
N ASN A 101 5.39 24.67 8.01
CA ASN A 101 6.38 25.62 7.52
C ASN A 101 5.73 26.97 7.11
N GLN A 102 4.52 26.98 6.57
CA GLN A 102 3.77 28.20 6.29
C GLN A 102 3.25 28.86 7.57
N PHE A 103 2.70 28.10 8.53
CA PHE A 103 2.31 28.66 9.83
C PHE A 103 3.52 29.24 10.59
N SER A 104 4.66 28.55 10.60
CA SER A 104 5.88 29.06 11.23
C SER A 104 6.48 30.27 10.51
N LEU A 105 6.40 30.34 9.16
CA LEU A 105 6.76 31.54 8.40
C LEU A 105 5.80 32.71 8.66
N LEU A 106 4.50 32.47 8.79
CA LEU A 106 3.53 33.50 9.16
C LEU A 106 3.79 34.03 10.58
N ILE A 107 4.09 33.15 11.55
CA ILE A 107 4.46 33.54 12.92
C ILE A 107 5.77 34.34 12.92
N ASN A 108 6.80 33.89 12.18
CA ASN A 108 8.10 34.55 12.14
C ASN A 108 8.04 35.92 11.43
N ASN A 109 7.32 36.02 10.32
CA ASN A 109 7.12 37.29 9.60
C ASN A 109 6.31 38.30 10.45
N SER A 110 5.27 37.85 11.16
CA SER A 110 4.50 38.68 12.08
C SER A 110 5.35 39.26 13.23
N ASN A 111 6.25 38.45 13.81
CA ASN A 111 7.18 38.89 14.86
C ASN A 111 8.19 39.94 14.35
N ASN A 112 8.64 39.83 13.10
CA ASN A 112 9.59 40.77 12.49
C ASN A 112 8.94 42.14 12.22
N LEU A 113 7.66 42.16 11.80
CA LEU A 113 6.86 43.38 11.64
C LEU A 113 6.62 44.11 12.97
N ALA A 114 6.33 43.38 14.05
CA ALA A 114 6.16 43.94 15.39
C ALA A 114 7.46 44.57 15.94
N PHE A 115 8.62 44.00 15.64
CA PHE A 115 9.91 44.59 16.01
C PHE A 115 10.23 45.87 15.22
N ARG A 116 9.84 45.93 13.93
CA ARG A 116 10.09 47.07 13.05
C ARG A 116 9.28 48.31 13.44
N THR A 117 8.05 48.14 13.94
CA THR A 117 7.22 49.25 14.45
C THR A 117 7.75 49.81 15.79
N LYS A 118 8.25 48.95 16.69
CA LYS A 118 8.91 49.39 17.94
C LYS A 118 10.19 50.19 17.67
N LYS A 119 11.02 49.79 16.70
CA LYS A 119 12.22 50.57 16.29
C LYS A 119 11.87 51.95 15.72
N LYS A 120 10.81 52.08 14.90
CA LYS A 120 10.37 53.39 14.36
C LYS A 120 9.84 54.33 15.45
N LYS A 121 9.11 53.84 16.46
CA LYS A 121 8.64 54.67 17.58
C LYS A 121 9.79 55.17 18.48
N LYS A 122 10.86 54.38 18.66
CA LYS A 122 12.03 54.77 19.48
C LYS A 122 12.92 55.82 18.79
N LYS A 123 12.91 55.89 17.45
CA LYS A 123 13.64 56.89 16.65
C LYS A 123 12.91 58.24 16.50
N LYS A 124 11.60 58.30 16.80
CA LYS A 124 10.79 59.55 16.79
C LYS A 124 10.69 60.24 18.16
N LYS A 125 11.25 59.63 19.22
CA LYS A 125 11.27 60.16 20.59
C LYS A 125 12.67 60.64 21.04
N LYS A 126 13.64 60.63 20.11
CA LYS A 126 14.92 61.34 20.22
C LYS A 126 14.92 62.37 19.11
#